data_AF-W7SV87-F1
#
_entry.id   AF-W7SV87-F1
#
_cell.length_a   1.000
_cell.length_b   1.000
_cell.length_c   1.000
_cell.angle_alpha   90.00
_cell.angle_beta   90.00
_cell.angle_gamma   90.00
#
_symmetry.space_group_name_H-M   'P 1'
#
loop_
_entity.id
_entity.type
_entity.pdbx_description
1 polymer ?
#
loop_
_entity_poly.entity_id
_entity_poly.type
_entity_poly.pdbx_seq_one_letter_code
_entity_poly.pdbx_strand_id
1 'polypeptide(L)'
;MAGADDVMDLDRDLPAQQRVSYLVKGLAARVDVSGEALRGAAEALSEALVSTTDHRTDGLTLAVAALPKRGDLLPALRRIATLADRPVLAWCVTDRVENWLAAHDPGRPSLLSTARDLSTTAAGALLAAGISNLAGQYAGWPAPWRDLVLELREHADPDVRERARRTAMAPE
;
A
#
# COMPACT_ATOMS: atom_id res chain seq x y z
N MET A 1 -16.68 -38.13 -12.57
CA MET A 1 -16.09 -37.31 -13.65
C MET A 1 -16.82 -35.98 -13.67
N ALA A 2 -16.27 -34.95 -13.02
CA ALA A 2 -16.83 -33.61 -12.94
C ALA A 2 -15.67 -32.61 -12.93
N GLY A 3 -15.05 -32.38 -14.09
CA GLY A 3 -13.80 -31.60 -14.17
C GLY A 3 -13.56 -30.92 -15.52
N ALA A 4 -14.59 -30.79 -16.35
CA ALA A 4 -14.48 -30.11 -17.65
C ALA A 4 -15.29 -28.80 -17.72
N ASP A 5 -16.34 -28.65 -16.90
CA ASP A 5 -17.17 -27.43 -16.87
C ASP A 5 -16.54 -26.30 -16.05
N ASP A 6 -15.84 -26.64 -14.96
CA ASP A 6 -15.24 -25.66 -14.02
C ASP A 6 -14.02 -24.94 -14.61
N VAL A 7 -13.30 -25.58 -15.54
CA VAL A 7 -12.12 -24.99 -16.22
C VAL A 7 -12.53 -23.97 -17.28
N MET A 8 -13.72 -24.12 -17.88
CA MET A 8 -14.21 -23.17 -18.90
C MET A 8 -14.73 -21.85 -18.31
N ASP A 9 -15.20 -21.85 -17.06
CA ASP A 9 -15.68 -20.62 -16.39
C ASP A 9 -14.52 -19.72 -15.93
N LEU A 10 -13.43 -20.31 -15.42
CA LEU A 10 -12.26 -19.55 -14.96
C LEU A 10 -11.56 -18.75 -16.07
N ASP A 11 -11.45 -19.31 -17.29
CA ASP A 11 -10.84 -18.61 -18.43
C ASP A 11 -11.78 -17.56 -19.06
N ARG A 12 -13.10 -17.73 -18.91
CA ARG A 12 -14.12 -16.78 -19.42
C ARG A 12 -14.20 -15.50 -18.60
N ASP A 13 -13.86 -15.55 -17.32
CA ASP A 13 -13.86 -14.37 -16.46
C ASP A 13 -12.61 -13.50 -16.60
N LEU A 14 -11.52 -14.02 -17.20
CA LEU A 14 -10.29 -13.25 -17.43
C LEU A 14 -10.53 -11.95 -18.24
N PRO A 15 -11.29 -11.94 -19.36
CA PRO A 15 -11.65 -10.69 -20.05
C PRO A 15 -12.46 -9.70 -19.19
N ALA A 16 -13.34 -10.18 -18.30
CA ALA A 16 -14.09 -9.30 -17.41
C ALA A 16 -13.17 -8.69 -16.35
N GLN A 17 -12.30 -9.49 -15.76
CA GLN A 17 -11.31 -9.05 -14.79
C GLN A 17 -10.31 -8.06 -15.40
N GLN A 18 -9.83 -8.31 -16.62
CA GLN A 18 -8.95 -7.39 -17.34
C GLN A 18 -9.62 -6.04 -17.61
N ARG A 19 -10.92 -6.02 -17.95
CA ARG A 19 -11.68 -4.78 -18.12
C ARG A 19 -11.78 -4.00 -16.82
N VAL A 20 -12.10 -4.66 -15.70
CA VAL A 20 -12.15 -4.03 -14.37
C VAL A 20 -10.78 -3.46 -14.01
N SER A 21 -9.71 -4.24 -14.15
CA SER A 21 -8.35 -3.78 -13.83
C SER A 21 -7.92 -2.61 -14.72
N TYR A 22 -8.28 -2.61 -16.01
CA TYR A 22 -8.03 -1.48 -16.91
C TYR A 22 -8.77 -0.22 -16.46
N LEU A 23 -10.05 -0.33 -16.11
CA LEU A 23 -10.85 0.79 -15.61
C LEU A 23 -10.30 1.35 -14.30
N VAL A 24 -9.89 0.47 -13.39
CA VAL A 24 -9.27 0.81 -12.10
C VAL A 24 -7.96 1.58 -12.33
N LYS A 25 -7.09 1.10 -13.21
CA LYS A 25 -5.84 1.81 -13.56
C LYS A 25 -6.13 3.19 -14.17
N GLY A 26 -7.09 3.27 -15.08
CA GLY A 26 -7.52 4.54 -15.68
C GLY A 26 -8.10 5.52 -14.65
N LEU A 27 -8.89 5.04 -13.69
CA LEU A 27 -9.44 5.85 -12.62
C LEU A 27 -8.35 6.31 -11.66
N ALA A 28 -7.45 5.42 -11.23
CA ALA A 28 -6.31 5.76 -10.36
C ALA A 28 -5.47 6.90 -10.96
N ALA A 29 -5.16 6.82 -12.26
CA ALA A 29 -4.45 7.88 -12.98
C ALA A 29 -5.25 9.21 -13.02
N ARG A 30 -6.58 9.13 -13.14
CA ARG A 30 -7.44 10.34 -13.13
C ARG A 30 -7.60 10.96 -11.76
N VAL A 31 -7.64 10.17 -10.69
CA VAL A 31 -7.66 10.65 -9.30
C VAL A 31 -6.40 11.46 -9.03
N ASP A 32 -5.26 11.00 -9.54
CA ASP A 32 -4.02 11.73 -9.43
C ASP A 32 -4.10 13.13 -10.07
N VAL A 33 -4.65 13.24 -11.28
CA VAL A 33 -4.80 14.52 -11.99
C VAL A 33 -5.92 15.41 -11.41
N SER A 34 -7.05 14.82 -11.04
CA SER A 34 -8.28 15.53 -10.68
C SER A 34 -8.39 15.85 -9.19
N GLY A 35 -7.48 15.29 -8.38
CA GLY A 35 -7.39 15.51 -6.94
C GLY A 35 -8.66 15.11 -6.19
N GLU A 36 -9.15 16.01 -5.35
CA GLU A 36 -10.18 15.74 -4.35
C GLU A 36 -11.55 15.36 -4.94
N ALA A 37 -11.86 15.84 -6.14
CA ALA A 37 -13.16 15.63 -6.77
C ALA A 37 -13.47 14.15 -7.06
N LEU A 38 -12.43 13.35 -7.36
CA LEU A 38 -12.55 11.91 -7.62
C LEU A 38 -12.12 11.05 -6.44
N ARG A 39 -11.53 11.63 -5.39
CA ARG A 39 -11.04 10.88 -4.22
C ARG A 39 -12.16 10.10 -3.55
N GLY A 40 -13.27 10.75 -3.22
CA GLY A 40 -14.41 10.07 -2.57
C GLY A 40 -15.01 8.94 -3.40
N ALA A 41 -15.06 9.09 -4.73
CA ALA A 41 -15.51 8.04 -5.64
C ALA A 41 -14.52 6.86 -5.69
N ALA A 42 -13.21 7.15 -5.69
CA ALA A 42 -12.18 6.13 -5.65
C ALA A 42 -12.16 5.36 -4.31
N GLU A 43 -12.40 6.05 -3.19
CA GLU A 43 -12.57 5.42 -1.88
C GLU A 43 -13.77 4.47 -1.88
N ALA A 44 -14.96 4.95 -2.29
CA ALA A 44 -16.15 4.11 -2.35
C ALA A 44 -15.97 2.89 -3.26
N LEU A 45 -15.32 3.06 -4.43
CA LEU A 45 -15.06 1.95 -5.34
C LEU A 45 -14.00 0.98 -4.77
N SER A 46 -12.99 1.48 -4.05
CA SER A 46 -12.01 0.62 -3.38
C SER A 46 -12.68 -0.31 -2.37
N GLU A 47 -13.63 0.19 -1.60
CA GLU A 47 -14.38 -0.58 -0.61
C GLU A 47 -15.20 -1.69 -1.26
N ALA A 48 -15.91 -1.35 -2.34
CA ALA A 48 -16.69 -2.31 -3.11
C ALA A 48 -15.79 -3.42 -3.68
N LEU A 49 -14.66 -3.06 -4.29
CA LEU A 49 -13.75 -4.03 -4.91
C LEU A 49 -13.02 -4.93 -3.89
N VAL A 50 -12.65 -4.42 -2.71
CA VAL A 50 -11.97 -5.24 -1.68
C VAL A 50 -12.88 -6.34 -1.11
N SER A 51 -14.20 -6.09 -1.12
CA SER A 51 -15.19 -7.09 -0.70
C SER A 51 -15.26 -8.31 -1.65
N THR A 52 -14.76 -8.16 -2.88
CA THR A 52 -14.69 -9.23 -3.88
C THR A 52 -13.27 -9.78 -3.96
N THR A 53 -13.10 -11.08 -3.66
CA THR A 53 -11.77 -11.74 -3.59
C THR A 53 -10.90 -11.49 -4.83
N ASP A 54 -11.48 -11.57 -6.03
CA ASP A 54 -10.75 -11.45 -7.29
C ASP A 54 -10.29 -10.02 -7.60
N HIS A 55 -10.93 -9.02 -6.98
CA HIS A 55 -10.65 -7.60 -7.20
C HIS A 55 -9.98 -6.94 -6.01
N ARG A 56 -9.56 -7.70 -5.00
CA ARG A 56 -8.93 -7.11 -3.80
C ARG A 56 -7.68 -6.30 -4.12
N THR A 57 -6.85 -6.77 -5.05
CA THR A 57 -5.65 -6.05 -5.52
C THR A 57 -6.00 -4.76 -6.26
N ASP A 58 -7.06 -4.77 -7.07
CA ASP A 58 -7.55 -3.58 -7.78
C ASP A 58 -8.14 -2.57 -6.78
N GLY A 59 -8.89 -3.04 -5.79
CA GLY A 59 -9.40 -2.21 -4.69
C GLY A 59 -8.29 -1.55 -3.88
N LEU A 60 -7.24 -2.31 -3.50
CA LEU A 60 -6.06 -1.75 -2.83
C LEU A 60 -5.32 -0.73 -3.70
N THR A 61 -5.30 -0.92 -5.02
CA THR A 61 -4.72 0.05 -5.96
C THR A 61 -5.48 1.39 -5.93
N LEU A 62 -6.82 1.36 -5.92
CA LEU A 62 -7.63 2.57 -5.76
C LEU A 62 -7.48 3.19 -4.38
N ALA A 63 -7.40 2.39 -3.32
CA ALA A 63 -7.22 2.90 -1.96
C ALA A 63 -5.92 3.70 -1.82
N VAL A 64 -4.82 3.24 -2.44
CA VAL A 64 -3.55 3.99 -2.50
C VAL A 64 -3.70 5.25 -3.36
N ALA A 65 -4.35 5.17 -4.52
CA ALA A 65 -4.56 6.33 -5.38
C ALA A 65 -5.41 7.43 -4.71
N ALA A 66 -6.31 7.03 -3.81
CA ALA A 66 -7.17 7.92 -3.04
C ALA A 66 -6.51 8.50 -1.77
N LEU A 67 -5.23 8.21 -1.50
CA LEU A 67 -4.53 8.78 -0.35
C LEU A 67 -4.59 10.31 -0.34
N PRO A 68 -4.79 10.95 0.83
CA PRO A 68 -4.91 12.39 0.89
C PRO A 68 -3.58 13.07 0.58
N LYS A 69 -3.58 13.86 -0.50
CA LYS A 69 -2.41 14.62 -0.95
C LYS A 69 -1.97 15.68 0.07
N ARG A 70 -2.86 16.12 0.95
CA ARG A 70 -2.58 17.03 2.06
C ARG A 70 -3.26 16.53 3.32
N GLY A 71 -2.66 16.81 4.48
CA GLY A 71 -3.20 16.40 5.78
C GLY A 71 -2.71 15.04 6.24
N ASP A 72 -3.47 14.47 7.18
CA ASP A 72 -3.11 13.24 7.88
C ASP A 72 -3.33 11.99 7.01
N LEU A 73 -2.27 11.20 6.82
CA LEU A 73 -2.29 9.94 6.07
C LEU A 73 -2.70 8.76 6.95
N LEU A 74 -2.52 8.87 8.27
CA LEU A 74 -2.61 7.75 9.18
C LEU A 74 -3.95 7.01 9.13
N PRO A 75 -5.12 7.67 9.09
CA PRO A 75 -6.40 6.96 8.99
C PRO A 75 -6.52 6.14 7.71
N ALA A 76 -6.09 6.70 6.57
CA ALA A 76 -6.15 6.03 5.28
C ALA A 76 -5.15 4.86 5.19
N LEU A 77 -3.93 5.02 5.71
CA LEU A 77 -2.92 3.96 5.73
C LEU A 77 -3.30 2.82 6.69
N ARG A 78 -3.90 3.12 7.86
CA ARG A 78 -4.44 2.09 8.77
C ARG A 78 -5.54 1.27 8.10
N ARG A 79 -6.41 1.95 7.36
CA ARG A 79 -7.43 1.28 6.55
C ARG A 79 -6.79 0.36 5.51
N ILE A 80 -5.83 0.85 4.74
CA ILE A 80 -5.11 0.05 3.75
C ILE A 80 -4.43 -1.17 4.39
N ALA A 81 -3.77 -1.01 5.54
CA ALA A 81 -3.17 -2.11 6.28
C ALA A 81 -4.20 -3.18 6.69
N THR A 82 -5.39 -2.75 7.10
CA THR A 82 -6.50 -3.65 7.48
C THR A 82 -7.02 -4.43 6.26
N LEU A 83 -7.10 -3.78 5.10
CA LEU A 83 -7.55 -4.40 3.84
C LEU A 83 -6.49 -5.31 3.22
N ALA A 84 -5.21 -5.09 3.54
CA ALA A 84 -4.08 -5.89 3.11
C ALA A 84 -3.73 -6.98 4.15
N ASP A 85 -4.75 -7.74 4.56
CA ASP A 85 -4.70 -8.77 5.60
C ASP A 85 -3.82 -9.98 5.28
N ARG A 86 -3.38 -10.14 4.03
CA ARG A 86 -2.49 -11.20 3.56
C ARG A 86 -1.07 -10.67 3.35
N PRO A 87 -0.02 -11.42 3.74
CA PRO A 87 1.36 -10.94 3.62
C PRO A 87 1.75 -10.50 2.21
N VAL A 88 1.34 -11.27 1.18
CA VAL A 88 1.57 -10.92 -0.23
C VAL A 88 0.88 -9.60 -0.62
N LEU A 89 -0.34 -9.35 -0.13
CA LEU A 89 -1.06 -8.11 -0.41
C LEU A 89 -0.43 -6.92 0.33
N ALA A 90 -0.05 -7.11 1.59
CA ALA A 90 0.65 -6.11 2.40
C ALA A 90 1.97 -5.70 1.73
N TRP A 91 2.73 -6.66 1.22
CA TRP A 91 3.95 -6.40 0.47
C TRP A 91 3.68 -5.57 -0.80
N CYS A 92 2.77 -6.03 -1.65
CA CYS A 92 2.48 -5.35 -2.91
C CYS A 92 1.86 -3.95 -2.70
N VAL A 93 1.07 -3.74 -1.65
CA VAL A 93 0.52 -2.42 -1.35
C VAL A 93 1.58 -1.49 -0.76
N THR A 94 2.56 -2.03 -0.01
CA THR A 94 3.71 -1.27 0.47
C THR A 94 4.48 -0.65 -0.70
N ASP A 95 4.78 -1.44 -1.74
CA ASP A 95 5.46 -0.93 -2.95
C ASP A 95 4.65 0.19 -3.63
N ARG A 96 3.32 0.09 -3.65
CA ARG A 96 2.44 1.13 -4.21
C ARG A 96 2.44 2.40 -3.36
N VAL A 97 2.39 2.28 -2.04
CA VAL A 97 2.45 3.43 -1.12
C VAL A 97 3.79 4.14 -1.23
N GLU A 98 4.89 3.39 -1.33
CA GLU A 98 6.23 3.93 -1.54
C GLU A 98 6.31 4.72 -2.86
N ASN A 99 5.83 4.15 -3.96
CA ASN A 99 5.76 4.85 -5.25
C ASN A 99 4.87 6.10 -5.19
N TRP A 100 3.72 6.02 -4.50
CA TRP A 100 2.82 7.15 -4.33
C TRP A 100 3.49 8.28 -3.56
N LEU A 101 4.15 7.97 -2.44
CA LEU A 101 4.88 8.96 -1.64
C LEU A 101 6.01 9.61 -2.43
N ALA A 102 6.76 8.82 -3.22
CA ALA A 102 7.84 9.33 -4.04
C ALA A 102 7.36 10.35 -5.08
N ALA A 103 6.16 10.14 -5.63
CA ALA A 103 5.55 11.04 -6.61
C ALA A 103 4.93 12.31 -6.00
N HIS A 104 4.61 12.31 -4.71
CA HIS A 104 3.82 13.38 -4.09
C HIS A 104 4.57 14.21 -3.06
N ASP A 105 5.06 13.58 -2.00
CA ASP A 105 5.66 14.29 -0.86
C ASP A 105 6.42 13.32 0.08
N PRO A 106 7.65 12.91 -0.28
CA PRO A 106 8.46 12.03 0.56
C PRO A 106 8.98 12.71 1.83
N GLY A 107 8.91 14.04 1.89
CA GLY A 107 9.43 14.87 3.01
C GLY A 107 8.37 15.24 4.04
N ARG A 108 7.16 14.68 3.97
CA ARG A 108 6.05 15.07 4.84
C ARG A 108 6.42 14.89 6.32
N PRO A 109 6.32 15.95 7.17
CA PRO A 109 6.76 15.90 8.56
C PRO A 109 6.06 14.83 9.42
N SER A 110 4.81 14.49 9.11
CA SER A 110 4.01 13.50 9.85
C SER A 110 4.36 12.05 9.53
N LEU A 111 5.27 11.77 8.57
CA LEU A 111 5.54 10.40 8.14
C LEU A 111 6.19 9.55 9.24
N LEU A 112 7.05 10.13 10.07
CA LEU A 112 7.69 9.39 11.16
C LEU A 112 6.69 8.93 12.21
N SER A 113 5.80 9.83 12.67
CA SER A 113 4.74 9.47 13.62
C SER A 113 3.76 8.47 13.00
N THR A 114 3.43 8.66 11.71
CA THR A 114 2.55 7.75 10.96
C THR A 114 3.15 6.34 10.87
N ALA A 115 4.45 6.22 10.54
CA ALA A 115 5.11 4.93 10.42
C ALA A 115 5.20 4.20 11.77
N ARG A 116 5.50 4.91 12.85
CA ARG A 116 5.48 4.36 14.22
C ARG A 116 4.10 3.86 14.62
N ASP A 117 3.06 4.62 14.32
CA ASP A 117 1.69 4.23 14.66
C ASP A 117 1.18 3.02 13.86
N LEU A 118 1.69 2.82 12.64
CA LEU A 118 1.36 1.68 11.79
C LEU A 118 2.07 0.38 12.21
N SER A 119 3.22 0.45 12.89
CA SER A 119 4.03 -0.73 13.22
C SER A 119 3.41 -1.66 14.27
N THR A 120 2.22 -1.34 14.77
CA THR A 120 1.45 -2.14 15.74
C THR A 120 0.88 -3.44 15.18
N THR A 121 0.87 -3.61 13.86
CA THR A 121 0.38 -4.82 13.16
C THR A 121 1.39 -5.25 12.09
N ALA A 122 1.41 -6.53 11.70
CA ALA A 122 2.34 -7.00 10.65
C ALA A 122 2.16 -6.27 9.31
N ALA A 123 0.92 -6.10 8.84
CA ALA A 123 0.63 -5.38 7.60
C ALA A 123 0.99 -3.90 7.70
N GLY A 124 0.69 -3.26 8.83
CA GLY A 124 1.08 -1.87 9.07
C GLY A 124 2.59 -1.69 9.23
N ALA A 125 3.30 -2.65 9.83
CA ALA A 125 4.75 -2.65 9.94
C ALA A 125 5.44 -2.80 8.57
N LEU A 126 4.85 -3.55 7.63
CA LEU A 126 5.30 -3.58 6.24
C LEU A 126 5.17 -2.20 5.58
N LEU A 127 4.01 -1.54 5.74
CA LEU A 127 3.83 -0.16 5.26
C LEU A 127 4.84 0.79 5.91
N ALA A 128 5.05 0.69 7.22
CA ALA A 128 6.00 1.49 7.97
C ALA A 128 7.43 1.31 7.46
N ALA A 129 7.84 0.08 7.08
CA ALA A 129 9.14 -0.19 6.48
C ALA A 129 9.29 0.50 5.10
N GLY A 130 8.25 0.45 4.25
CA GLY A 130 8.26 1.18 2.96
C GLY A 130 8.33 2.70 3.13
N ILE A 131 7.55 3.26 4.05
CA ILE A 131 7.59 4.69 4.40
C ILE A 131 8.98 5.07 4.90
N SER A 132 9.56 4.26 5.80
CA SER A 132 10.88 4.53 6.40
C SER A 132 12.00 4.45 5.37
N ASN A 133 11.91 3.54 4.39
CA ASN A 133 12.89 3.45 3.30
C ASN A 133 12.97 4.76 2.52
N LEU A 134 11.84 5.29 2.09
CA LEU A 134 11.78 6.49 1.28
C LEU A 134 12.01 7.78 2.10
N ALA A 135 11.27 7.96 3.19
CA ALA A 135 11.33 9.17 4.00
C ALA A 135 12.66 9.28 4.78
N GLY A 136 13.22 8.14 5.21
CA GLY A 136 14.54 8.07 5.83
C GLY A 136 15.64 8.50 4.87
N GLN A 137 15.63 8.00 3.63
CA GLN A 137 16.56 8.44 2.58
C GLN A 137 16.42 9.94 2.29
N TYR A 138 15.19 10.42 2.11
CA TYR A 138 14.93 11.83 1.82
C TYR A 138 15.39 12.76 2.96
N ALA A 139 15.21 12.34 4.22
CA ALA A 139 15.61 13.10 5.40
C ALA A 139 17.11 12.99 5.74
N GLY A 140 17.90 12.20 5.00
CA GLY A 140 19.31 11.97 5.29
C GLY A 140 19.55 11.07 6.51
N TRP A 141 18.63 10.16 6.80
CA TRP A 141 18.70 9.18 7.89
C TRP A 141 19.01 9.79 9.26
N PRO A 142 18.19 10.68 9.84
CA PRO A 142 18.36 11.07 11.24
C PRO A 142 18.03 9.89 12.18
N ALA A 143 18.56 9.94 13.42
CA ALA A 143 18.44 8.85 14.39
C ALA A 143 17.02 8.27 14.54
N PRO A 144 15.93 9.07 14.64
CA PRO A 144 14.59 8.52 14.81
C PRO A 144 14.12 7.58 13.68
N TRP A 145 14.61 7.79 12.45
CA TRP A 145 14.32 6.90 11.31
C TRP A 145 15.15 5.62 11.37
N ARG A 146 16.42 5.72 11.81
CA ARG A 146 17.29 4.55 11.98
C ARG A 146 16.76 3.64 13.07
N ASP A 147 16.38 4.20 14.21
CA ASP A 147 15.81 3.47 15.35
C ASP A 147 14.58 2.68 14.93
N LEU A 148 13.65 3.31 14.18
CA LEU A 148 12.47 2.64 13.65
C LEU A 148 12.82 1.46 12.72
N VAL A 149 13.81 1.63 11.82
CA VAL A 149 14.23 0.54 10.93
C VAL A 149 14.89 -0.60 11.72
N LEU A 150 15.65 -0.30 12.78
CA LEU A 150 16.23 -1.30 13.66
C LEU A 150 15.14 -2.10 14.39
N GLU A 151 14.14 -1.43 14.96
CA GLU A 151 12.98 -2.07 15.58
C GLU A 151 12.25 -2.99 14.58
N LEU A 152 12.04 -2.54 13.33
CA LEU A 152 11.39 -3.34 12.29
C LEU A 152 12.23 -4.56 11.86
N ARG A 153 13.57 -4.49 11.94
CA ARG A 153 14.46 -5.64 11.67
C ARG A 153 14.40 -6.71 12.75
N GLU A 154 13.93 -6.35 13.95
CA GLU A 154 13.73 -7.26 15.09
C GLU A 154 12.28 -7.75 15.22
N HIS A 155 11.39 -7.30 14.32
CA HIS A 155 9.98 -7.63 14.36
C HIS A 155 9.70 -9.15 14.35
N ALA A 156 8.62 -9.60 14.99
CA ALA A 156 8.31 -11.03 15.10
C ALA A 156 8.00 -11.66 13.73
N ASP A 157 7.29 -10.92 12.88
CA ASP A 157 6.92 -11.33 11.53
C ASP A 157 8.15 -11.38 10.58
N PRO A 158 8.41 -12.52 9.91
CA PRO A 158 9.57 -12.68 9.03
C PRO A 158 9.54 -11.78 7.80
N ASP A 159 8.37 -11.47 7.25
CA ASP A 159 8.24 -10.65 6.03
C ASP A 159 8.55 -9.18 6.36
N VAL A 160 8.13 -8.71 7.54
CA VAL A 160 8.50 -7.37 8.05
C VAL A 160 10.01 -7.26 8.20
N ARG A 161 10.66 -8.25 8.84
CA ARG A 161 12.12 -8.25 9.00
C ARG A 161 12.83 -8.25 7.66
N GLU A 162 12.39 -9.10 6.73
CA GLU A 162 12.96 -9.19 5.39
C GLU A 162 12.86 -7.85 4.67
N ARG A 163 11.70 -7.20 4.70
CA ARG A 163 11.52 -5.86 4.12
C ARG A 163 12.45 -4.83 4.76
N ALA A 164 12.50 -4.77 6.09
CA ALA A 164 13.32 -3.81 6.83
C ALA A 164 14.84 -4.03 6.65
N ARG A 165 15.27 -5.25 6.34
CA ARG A 165 16.67 -5.56 5.98
C ARG A 165 17.06 -5.03 4.61
N ARG A 166 16.11 -4.92 3.67
CA ARG A 166 16.34 -4.34 2.34
C ARG A 166 16.55 -2.83 2.37
N THR A 167 16.12 -2.17 3.44
CA THR A 167 16.35 -0.75 3.66
C THR A 167 17.84 -0.48 3.89
N ALA A 168 18.48 0.16 2.91
CA ALA A 168 19.86 0.61 3.01
C ALA A 168 19.91 1.97 3.71
N MET A 169 20.44 1.99 4.94
CA MET A 169 20.75 3.21 5.66
C MET A 169 22.11 3.74 5.21
N ALA A 170 22.30 5.07 5.17
CA ALA A 170 23.62 5.63 4.90
C ALA A 170 24.61 5.21 6.02
N PRO A 171 25.88 4.92 5.69
CA PRO A 171 26.90 4.67 6.70
C PRO A 171 27.10 5.93 7.56
N GLU A 172 27.39 5.72 8.85
CA GLU A 172 27.70 6.78 9.83
C GLU A 172 29.00 7.54 9.50
#